data_AF-A0A2E5RDT9-F1
#
_entry.id   AF-A0A2E5RDT9-F1
#
_cell.length_a   1.000
_cell.length_b   1.000
_cell.length_c   1.000
_cell.angle_alpha   90.00
_cell.angle_beta   90.00
_cell.angle_gamma   90.00
#
_symmetry.space_group_name_H-M   'P 1'
#
loop_
_entity.id
_entity.type
_entity.pdbx_description
1 polymer ?
#
loop_
_entity_poly.entity_id
_entity_poly.type
_entity_poly.pdbx_seq_one_letter_code
_entity_poly.pdbx_strand_id
1 'polypeptide(L)'
;MKENEKNEKIVNDVAVWDLVDWDLDFETFEWFLHLCEINNRHLDEGNQWTVWPDWPMDMPEDAKEEHHQAWLDLLQFIHENEQISVGQNLLRVNGDHGTVFFLEFLGVDIGWGNISLSENPPHSVVKILFEKYGNHPSCKWVPDHLQSLCLEPNSSGIIPTSLNTILLMLIHEVNIWDLATDYHWAVCKWCGDSSFNSGRRFPPNVIHRVVCVSCGNDAPLTN
;
A
#
# COMPACT_ATOMS: atom_id res chain seq x y z
N MET A 1 38.80 11.33 -40.64
CA MET A 1 38.53 10.32 -39.58
C MET A 1 38.60 10.92 -38.16
N LYS A 2 38.28 12.21 -37.97
CA LYS A 2 38.30 12.90 -36.65
C LYS A 2 37.02 13.71 -36.37
N GLU A 3 36.07 13.75 -37.29
CA GLU A 3 34.79 14.46 -37.12
C GLU A 3 33.65 13.54 -36.65
N ASN A 4 33.74 12.22 -36.87
CA ASN A 4 32.69 11.29 -36.44
C ASN A 4 32.77 10.94 -34.95
N GLU A 5 33.97 10.85 -34.36
CA GLU A 5 34.12 10.66 -32.89
C GLU A 5 33.70 11.90 -32.09
N LYS A 6 33.63 13.07 -32.75
CA LYS A 6 33.18 14.30 -32.11
C LYS A 6 31.65 14.44 -32.10
N ASN A 7 30.95 13.73 -33.00
CA ASN A 7 29.48 13.72 -33.07
C ASN A 7 28.85 12.63 -32.19
N GLU A 8 29.56 11.56 -31.83
CA GLU A 8 29.06 10.56 -30.87
C GLU A 8 29.12 11.04 -29.41
N LYS A 9 29.86 12.13 -29.13
CA LYS A 9 30.00 12.70 -27.78
C LYS A 9 29.08 13.90 -27.49
N ILE A 10 28.19 14.27 -28.42
CA ILE A 10 27.28 15.42 -28.30
C ILE A 10 25.88 15.00 -27.77
N VAL A 11 25.73 13.76 -27.29
CA VAL A 11 24.41 13.24 -26.88
C VAL A 11 24.14 13.32 -25.37
N ASN A 12 25.12 13.60 -24.49
CA ASN A 12 24.95 13.36 -23.04
C ASN A 12 25.37 14.50 -22.08
N ASP A 13 25.06 15.77 -22.40
CA ASP A 13 25.26 16.89 -21.45
C ASP A 13 24.00 17.76 -21.32
N VAL A 14 22.82 17.16 -21.35
CA VAL A 14 21.65 17.84 -20.77
C VAL A 14 21.83 17.75 -19.26
N ALA A 15 21.90 18.89 -18.57
CA ALA A 15 22.01 18.87 -17.12
C ALA A 15 20.76 18.17 -16.58
N VAL A 16 20.92 17.27 -15.60
CA VAL A 16 19.80 16.55 -14.95
C VAL A 16 18.65 17.50 -14.59
N TRP A 17 18.99 18.70 -14.12
CA TRP A 17 18.04 19.76 -13.76
C TRP A 17 17.20 20.30 -14.91
N ASP A 18 17.69 20.24 -16.15
CA ASP A 18 16.92 20.63 -17.34
C ASP A 18 15.86 19.59 -17.71
N LEU A 19 15.99 18.36 -17.21
CA LEU A 19 15.04 17.27 -17.43
C LEU A 19 13.99 17.16 -16.33
N VAL A 20 14.21 17.81 -15.18
CA VAL A 20 13.27 17.84 -14.06
C VAL A 20 11.95 18.48 -14.52
N ASP A 21 10.86 17.80 -14.20
CA ASP A 21 9.52 18.31 -14.43
C ASP A 21 9.18 19.23 -13.25
N TRP A 22 9.18 20.52 -13.53
CA TRP A 22 8.90 21.58 -12.55
C TRP A 22 7.40 21.87 -12.42
N ASP A 23 6.55 21.25 -13.24
CA ASP A 23 5.10 21.32 -13.08
C ASP A 23 4.60 20.33 -12.00
N LEU A 24 5.42 19.34 -11.63
CA LEU A 24 5.18 18.50 -10.46
C LEU A 24 5.31 19.31 -9.16
N ASP A 25 4.43 19.03 -8.20
CA ASP A 25 4.45 19.70 -6.90
C ASP A 25 5.76 19.36 -6.17
N PHE A 26 6.59 20.39 -5.93
CA PHE A 26 7.85 20.26 -5.21
C PHE A 26 7.65 19.61 -3.84
N GLU A 27 8.62 18.81 -3.41
CA GLU A 27 8.59 18.03 -2.14
C GLU A 27 7.53 16.93 -2.05
N THR A 28 6.80 16.64 -3.13
CA THR A 28 5.93 15.46 -3.16
C THR A 28 6.70 14.17 -3.41
N PHE A 29 6.10 13.05 -3.03
CA PHE A 29 6.63 11.72 -3.32
C PHE A 29 6.76 11.47 -4.84
N GLU A 30 5.81 11.96 -5.64
CA GLU A 30 5.87 11.94 -7.11
C GLU A 30 7.11 12.69 -7.62
N TRP A 31 7.35 13.90 -7.11
CA TRP A 31 8.53 14.67 -7.49
C TRP A 31 9.84 13.98 -7.08
N PHE A 32 9.87 13.36 -5.90
CA PHE A 32 11.03 12.58 -5.45
C PHE A 32 11.31 11.35 -6.34
N LEU A 33 10.27 10.59 -6.69
CA LEU A 33 10.37 9.48 -7.63
C LEU A 33 10.92 9.94 -8.99
N HIS A 34 10.37 11.05 -9.51
CA HIS A 34 10.80 11.65 -10.77
C HIS A 34 12.26 12.08 -10.75
N LEU A 35 12.70 12.73 -9.66
CA LEU A 35 14.09 13.15 -9.53
C LEU A 35 15.05 11.95 -9.54
N CYS A 36 14.72 10.87 -8.84
CA CYS A 36 15.51 9.64 -8.86
C CYS A 36 15.52 8.97 -10.25
N GLU A 37 14.37 8.92 -10.94
CA GLU A 37 14.27 8.40 -12.31
C GLU A 37 15.22 9.14 -13.25
N ILE A 38 15.16 10.47 -13.28
CA ILE A 38 15.98 11.27 -14.21
C ILE A 38 17.47 11.05 -13.95
N ASN A 39 17.89 10.97 -12.69
CA ASN A 39 19.29 10.73 -12.35
C ASN A 39 19.78 9.35 -12.80
N ASN A 40 18.87 8.38 -12.96
CA ASN A 40 19.18 7.01 -13.34
C ASN A 40 18.77 6.64 -14.77
N ARG A 41 18.09 7.51 -15.51
CA ARG A 41 17.57 7.27 -16.88
C ARG A 41 18.62 6.93 -17.94
N HIS A 42 19.88 7.18 -17.63
CA HIS A 42 21.02 6.86 -18.50
C HIS A 42 21.36 5.36 -18.48
N LEU A 43 20.78 4.61 -17.53
CA LEU A 43 20.88 3.16 -17.42
C LEU A 43 19.86 2.49 -18.35
N ASP A 44 20.22 1.33 -18.91
CA ASP A 44 19.28 0.49 -19.65
C ASP A 44 18.15 -0.03 -18.74
N GLU A 45 16.99 -0.33 -19.33
CA GLU A 45 15.83 -0.89 -18.63
C GLU A 45 16.18 -2.16 -17.85
N GLY A 46 15.75 -2.23 -16.57
CA GLY A 46 16.03 -3.32 -15.66
C GLY A 46 17.43 -3.31 -15.02
N ASN A 47 18.30 -2.37 -15.39
CA ASN A 47 19.53 -2.15 -14.64
C ASN A 47 19.25 -1.43 -13.33
N GLN A 48 19.89 -1.88 -12.25
CA GLN A 48 19.70 -1.30 -10.92
C GLN A 48 20.05 0.19 -10.88
N TRP A 49 19.18 1.01 -10.30
CA TRP A 49 19.44 2.41 -10.03
C TRP A 49 20.56 2.57 -8.99
N THR A 50 21.53 3.44 -9.28
CA THR A 50 22.75 3.60 -8.48
C THR A 50 23.14 5.05 -8.20
N VAL A 51 22.50 6.00 -8.88
CA VAL A 51 22.79 7.43 -8.73
C VAL A 51 21.76 8.05 -7.81
N TRP A 52 22.20 8.43 -6.60
CA TRP A 52 21.40 9.27 -5.72
C TRP A 52 21.41 10.72 -6.23
N PRO A 53 20.25 11.41 -6.30
CA PRO A 53 20.21 12.78 -6.80
C PRO A 53 20.92 13.76 -5.85
N ASP A 54 21.49 14.83 -6.42
CA ASP A 54 21.94 16.00 -5.65
C ASP A 54 20.69 16.69 -5.06
N TRP A 55 20.40 16.37 -3.80
CA TRP A 55 19.18 16.71 -3.09
C TRP A 55 19.17 18.19 -2.66
N PRO A 56 18.10 18.98 -2.91
CA PRO A 56 17.96 20.30 -2.30
C PRO A 56 17.68 20.14 -0.80
N MET A 57 18.52 20.75 0.06
CA MET A 57 18.51 20.61 1.54
C MET A 57 17.20 21.01 2.26
N ASP A 58 16.15 21.39 1.53
CA ASP A 58 14.92 21.98 2.08
C ASP A 58 13.77 20.95 2.23
N MET A 59 13.95 19.69 1.81
CA MET A 59 12.98 18.63 2.12
C MET A 59 12.91 18.38 3.65
N PRO A 60 11.72 18.17 4.24
CA PRO A 60 11.52 18.20 5.69
C PRO A 60 12.31 17.16 6.53
N GLU A 61 12.84 16.10 5.93
CA GLU A 61 13.46 14.96 6.61
C GLU A 61 14.50 14.36 5.65
N ASP A 62 15.78 14.28 6.05
CA ASP A 62 16.85 13.76 5.18
C ASP A 62 16.83 12.23 5.16
N ALA A 63 16.63 11.64 3.98
CA ALA A 63 16.88 10.22 3.78
C ALA A 63 18.35 9.93 4.11
N LYS A 64 18.59 9.19 5.20
CA LYS A 64 19.94 8.83 5.65
C LYS A 64 20.73 8.20 4.51
N GLU A 65 22.00 8.60 4.36
CA GLU A 65 22.90 8.08 3.32
C GLU A 65 22.97 6.56 3.30
N GLU A 66 22.99 5.93 4.48
CA GLU A 66 22.98 4.47 4.65
C GLU A 66 21.74 3.77 4.08
N HIS A 67 20.66 4.52 3.79
CA HIS A 67 19.41 4.02 3.20
C HIS A 67 19.22 4.42 1.73
N HIS A 68 20.13 5.19 1.13
CA HIS A 68 19.99 5.68 -0.26
C HIS A 68 19.76 4.54 -1.26
N GLN A 69 20.54 3.46 -1.17
CA GLN A 69 20.34 2.32 -2.07
C GLN A 69 18.97 1.66 -1.87
N ALA A 70 18.52 1.51 -0.62
CA ALA A 70 17.20 0.92 -0.35
C ALA A 70 16.07 1.79 -0.90
N TRP A 71 16.23 3.12 -0.87
CA TRP A 71 15.31 4.05 -1.52
C TRP A 71 15.34 3.93 -3.04
N LEU A 72 16.53 3.87 -3.66
CA LEU A 72 16.65 3.68 -5.12
C LEU A 72 16.00 2.36 -5.56
N ASP A 73 16.25 1.27 -4.84
CA ASP A 73 15.65 -0.05 -5.12
C ASP A 73 14.11 0.01 -5.04
N LEU A 74 13.56 0.69 -4.03
CA LEU A 74 12.12 0.88 -3.88
C LEU A 74 11.54 1.75 -5.00
N LEU A 75 12.16 2.88 -5.30
CA LEU A 75 11.66 3.83 -6.29
C LEU A 75 11.73 3.24 -7.69
N GLN A 76 12.79 2.50 -8.01
CA GLN A 76 12.87 1.73 -9.23
C GLN A 76 11.74 0.70 -9.31
N PHE A 77 11.51 -0.06 -8.24
CA PHE A 77 10.40 -1.01 -8.17
C PHE A 77 9.04 -0.33 -8.41
N ILE A 78 8.80 0.86 -7.84
CA ILE A 78 7.58 1.64 -8.06
C ILE A 78 7.49 2.10 -9.52
N HIS A 79 8.58 2.60 -10.09
CA HIS A 79 8.65 3.13 -11.44
C HIS A 79 8.38 2.06 -12.51
N GLU A 80 8.95 0.87 -12.33
CA GLU A 80 8.87 -0.23 -13.30
C GLU A 80 7.58 -1.07 -13.16
N ASN A 81 6.84 -0.93 -12.06
CA ASN A 81 5.68 -1.77 -11.78
C ASN A 81 4.36 -1.11 -12.24
N GLU A 82 3.79 -1.63 -13.33
CA GLU A 82 2.51 -1.15 -13.90
C GLU A 82 1.30 -1.23 -12.94
N GLN A 83 1.39 -2.03 -11.86
CA GLN A 83 0.34 -2.11 -10.85
C GLN A 83 0.35 -0.91 -9.91
N ILE A 84 1.44 -0.14 -9.86
CA ILE A 84 1.61 1.01 -8.99
C ILE A 84 1.54 2.29 -9.81
N SER A 85 0.84 3.28 -9.28
CA SER A 85 0.79 4.64 -9.83
C SER A 85 0.98 5.62 -8.70
N VAL A 86 1.71 6.70 -8.95
CA VAL A 86 2.00 7.75 -7.98
C VAL A 86 1.42 9.05 -8.50
N GLY A 87 0.74 9.80 -7.63
CA GLY A 87 0.33 11.17 -7.90
C GLY A 87 0.42 11.99 -6.62
N GLN A 88 1.17 13.09 -6.64
CA GLN A 88 1.58 13.84 -5.46
C GLN A 88 2.14 12.89 -4.37
N ASN A 89 1.47 12.82 -3.22
CA ASN A 89 1.83 11.96 -2.10
C ASN A 89 1.00 10.67 -2.05
N LEU A 90 0.17 10.39 -3.05
CA LEU A 90 -0.73 9.25 -3.07
C LEU A 90 -0.20 8.16 -3.99
N LEU A 91 0.07 6.99 -3.40
CA LEU A 91 0.32 5.77 -4.14
C LEU A 91 -1.00 5.02 -4.32
N ARG A 92 -1.31 4.67 -5.56
CA ARG A 92 -2.43 3.80 -5.92
C ARG A 92 -1.89 2.47 -6.42
N VAL A 93 -2.30 1.38 -5.77
CA VAL A 93 -1.84 0.01 -6.06
C VAL A 93 -3.00 -0.86 -6.53
N ASN A 94 -2.86 -1.49 -7.68
CA ASN A 94 -3.79 -2.49 -8.20
C ASN A 94 -3.35 -3.90 -7.75
N GLY A 95 -4.09 -4.53 -6.85
CA GLY A 95 -3.80 -5.89 -6.43
C GLY A 95 -4.13 -6.93 -7.50
N ASP A 96 -3.54 -8.12 -7.38
CA ASP A 96 -3.62 -9.24 -8.33
C ASP A 96 -5.05 -9.76 -8.55
N HIS A 97 -5.97 -9.40 -7.67
CA HIS A 97 -7.36 -9.85 -7.71
C HIS A 97 -8.36 -8.69 -7.88
N GLY A 98 -7.87 -7.51 -8.26
CA GLY A 98 -8.68 -6.36 -8.66
C GLY A 98 -9.06 -5.43 -7.51
N THR A 99 -8.50 -5.60 -6.31
CA THR A 99 -8.62 -4.59 -5.26
C THR A 99 -7.75 -3.38 -5.63
N VAL A 100 -8.27 -2.19 -5.39
CA VAL A 100 -7.53 -0.94 -5.58
C VAL A 100 -7.24 -0.36 -4.20
N PHE A 101 -5.96 -0.28 -3.84
CA PHE A 101 -5.49 0.29 -2.60
C PHE A 101 -4.96 1.69 -2.81
N PHE A 102 -5.10 2.50 -1.78
CA PHE A 102 -4.55 3.85 -1.71
C PHE A 102 -3.68 3.93 -0.46
N LEU A 103 -2.49 4.49 -0.63
CA LEU A 103 -1.51 4.69 0.43
C LEU A 103 -1.00 6.12 0.33
N GLU A 104 -1.19 6.91 1.38
CA GLU A 104 -0.65 8.26 1.46
C GLU A 104 0.76 8.23 2.07
N PHE A 105 1.71 8.88 1.40
CA PHE A 105 3.08 9.05 1.84
C PHE A 105 3.22 10.40 2.55
N LEU A 106 3.51 10.36 3.85
CA LEU A 106 3.53 11.58 4.69
C LEU A 106 4.94 12.14 4.91
N GLY A 107 5.99 11.42 4.52
CA GLY A 107 7.37 11.83 4.71
C GLY A 107 8.34 10.65 4.70
N VAL A 108 9.63 10.91 4.52
CA VAL A 108 10.66 9.86 4.50
C VAL A 108 10.95 9.27 5.87
N ASP A 109 10.53 9.93 6.97
CA ASP A 109 10.56 9.40 8.34
C ASP A 109 9.18 8.97 8.88
N ILE A 110 8.09 9.21 8.15
CA ILE A 110 6.71 8.92 8.61
C ILE A 110 6.15 7.68 7.91
N GLY A 111 6.17 6.57 8.64
CA GLY A 111 5.60 5.31 8.22
C GLY A 111 4.15 5.11 8.67
N TRP A 112 3.17 5.78 8.08
CA TRP A 112 1.76 5.47 8.38
C TRP A 112 1.00 5.25 7.09
N GLY A 113 0.60 4.01 6.83
CA GLY A 113 -0.24 3.67 5.70
C GLY A 113 -1.64 3.32 6.14
N ASN A 114 -2.64 4.16 5.83
CA ASN A 114 -4.02 3.75 5.93
C ASN A 114 -4.47 3.21 4.57
N ILE A 115 -4.83 1.93 4.50
CA ILE A 115 -5.43 1.38 3.29
C ILE A 115 -6.93 1.30 3.46
N SER A 116 -7.65 1.82 2.48
CA SER A 116 -9.10 1.63 2.38
C SER A 116 -9.41 0.30 1.70
N LEU A 117 -10.33 -0.46 2.26
CA LEU A 117 -10.80 -1.73 1.71
C LEU A 117 -12.21 -1.56 1.14
N SER A 118 -12.50 -2.30 0.08
CA SER A 118 -13.88 -2.43 -0.38
C SER A 118 -14.73 -3.13 0.68
N GLU A 119 -16.03 -2.92 0.60
CA GLU A 119 -16.98 -3.55 1.52
C GLU A 119 -16.87 -5.08 1.51
N ASN A 120 -16.51 -5.66 0.36
CA ASN A 120 -16.40 -7.09 0.13
C ASN A 120 -15.06 -7.45 -0.56
N PRO A 121 -14.43 -8.59 -0.21
CA PRO A 121 -13.24 -9.09 -0.89
C PRO A 121 -13.58 -9.57 -2.31
N PRO A 122 -12.61 -9.54 -3.24
CA PRO A 122 -12.80 -10.13 -4.56
C PRO A 122 -13.09 -11.64 -4.50
N HIS A 123 -13.95 -12.13 -5.40
CA HIS A 123 -14.33 -13.55 -5.45
C HIS A 123 -13.13 -14.49 -5.62
N SER A 124 -12.09 -14.08 -6.35
CA SER A 124 -10.86 -14.87 -6.52
C SER A 124 -10.09 -15.01 -5.21
N VAL A 125 -10.02 -13.96 -4.40
CA VAL A 125 -9.43 -14.00 -3.05
C VAL A 125 -10.22 -14.97 -2.16
N VAL A 126 -11.55 -14.85 -2.14
CA VAL A 126 -12.42 -15.74 -1.36
C VAL A 126 -12.19 -17.20 -1.74
N LYS A 127 -12.09 -17.50 -3.03
CA LYS A 127 -11.81 -18.85 -3.52
C LYS A 127 -10.46 -19.38 -2.99
N ILE A 128 -9.40 -18.57 -3.08
CA ILE A 128 -8.06 -18.95 -2.60
C ILE A 128 -8.07 -19.22 -1.08
N LEU A 129 -8.68 -18.32 -0.31
CA LEU A 129 -8.78 -18.48 1.15
C LEU A 129 -9.62 -19.72 1.52
N PHE A 130 -10.70 -19.99 0.79
CA PHE A 130 -11.51 -21.19 0.98
C PHE A 130 -10.75 -22.48 0.64
N GLU A 131 -9.93 -22.48 -0.42
CA GLU A 131 -9.05 -23.61 -0.75
C GLU A 131 -7.97 -23.83 0.32
N LYS A 132 -7.42 -22.74 0.88
CA LYS A 132 -6.39 -22.77 1.93
C LYS A 132 -6.92 -23.31 3.26
N TYR A 133 -8.12 -22.89 3.68
CA TYR A 133 -8.65 -23.21 5.02
C TYR A 133 -9.77 -24.27 5.02
N GLY A 134 -10.32 -24.62 3.85
CA GLY A 134 -11.42 -25.55 3.72
C GLY A 134 -12.78 -24.94 4.13
N ASN A 135 -13.74 -25.80 4.50
CA ASN A 135 -15.05 -25.37 4.99
C ASN A 135 -15.06 -25.41 6.53
N HIS A 136 -14.58 -24.34 7.17
CA HIS A 136 -14.64 -24.20 8.62
C HIS A 136 -15.95 -23.50 9.03
N PRO A 137 -16.55 -23.83 10.19
CA PRO A 137 -17.65 -23.04 10.76
C PRO A 137 -17.32 -21.56 10.95
N SER A 138 -16.02 -21.21 10.89
CA SER A 138 -15.47 -19.85 10.78
C SER A 138 -14.80 -19.50 9.40
N CYS A 139 -15.19 -20.13 8.24
CA CYS A 139 -15.09 -19.68 6.78
C CYS A 139 -16.19 -18.83 5.95
N LYS A 140 -17.50 -18.71 6.25
CA LYS A 140 -18.50 -17.63 5.96
C LYS A 140 -18.17 -16.12 6.18
N TRP A 141 -17.76 -15.44 5.12
CA TRP A 141 -17.69 -13.99 4.98
C TRP A 141 -18.82 -13.15 5.66
N VAL A 142 -18.43 -12.03 6.32
CA VAL A 142 -19.36 -11.03 6.89
C VAL A 142 -19.05 -9.66 6.29
N PRO A 143 -19.93 -9.12 5.42
CA PRO A 143 -19.81 -7.77 4.89
C PRO A 143 -19.68 -6.70 5.99
N ASP A 144 -19.13 -5.54 5.65
CA ASP A 144 -19.11 -4.32 6.46
C ASP A 144 -18.18 -4.29 7.69
N HIS A 145 -17.42 -5.35 7.97
CA HIS A 145 -16.73 -5.45 9.27
C HIS A 145 -15.38 -4.73 9.37
N LEU A 146 -14.70 -4.41 8.26
CA LEU A 146 -13.47 -3.61 8.23
C LEU A 146 -13.30 -2.87 6.87
N GLN A 147 -13.43 -1.55 6.89
CA GLN A 147 -13.24 -0.69 5.69
C GLN A 147 -11.87 0.01 5.67
N SER A 148 -11.05 -0.15 6.71
CA SER A 148 -9.72 0.43 6.80
C SER A 148 -8.77 -0.46 7.59
N LEU A 149 -7.54 -0.64 7.10
CA LEU A 149 -6.45 -1.31 7.82
C LEU A 149 -5.29 -0.33 7.97
N CYS A 150 -4.80 -0.17 9.20
CA CYS A 150 -3.58 0.57 9.47
C CYS A 150 -2.39 -0.35 9.30
N LEU A 151 -1.54 -0.05 8.33
CA LEU A 151 -0.25 -0.69 8.12
C LEU A 151 0.83 0.28 8.62
N GLU A 152 1.36 0.00 9.81
CA GLU A 152 2.53 0.69 10.32
C GLU A 152 3.78 -0.08 9.88
N PRO A 153 4.68 0.51 9.06
CA PRO A 153 5.97 -0.07 8.78
C PRO A 153 6.73 -0.15 10.10
N ASN A 154 7.18 -1.35 10.46
CA ASN A 154 7.80 -1.64 11.76
C ASN A 154 8.88 -0.60 12.11
N SER A 155 8.82 -0.07 13.33
CA SER A 155 9.73 0.91 13.96
C SER A 155 11.24 0.56 13.95
N SER A 156 11.64 -0.52 13.29
CA SER A 156 13.01 -1.05 13.16
C SER A 156 13.97 -0.23 12.29
N GLY A 157 13.53 0.88 11.68
CA GLY A 157 14.45 1.94 11.24
C GLY A 157 14.84 2.00 9.76
N ILE A 158 14.28 1.17 8.87
CA ILE A 158 14.50 1.28 7.41
C ILE A 158 13.14 1.39 6.69
N ILE A 159 12.69 2.63 6.50
CA ILE A 159 11.41 2.96 5.88
C ILE A 159 11.27 2.43 4.45
N PRO A 160 12.24 2.58 3.53
CA PRO A 160 12.06 2.08 2.16
C PRO A 160 11.83 0.57 2.08
N THR A 161 12.54 -0.23 2.90
CA THR A 161 12.32 -1.69 2.98
C THR A 161 10.91 -2.03 3.47
N SER A 162 10.44 -1.26 4.44
CA SER A 162 9.14 -1.51 5.06
C SER A 162 8.00 -1.09 4.11
N LEU A 163 8.16 0.02 3.39
CA LEU A 163 7.25 0.45 2.33
C LEU A 163 7.24 -0.55 1.16
N ASN A 164 8.41 -1.06 0.74
CA ASN A 164 8.48 -2.11 -0.28
C ASN A 164 7.69 -3.36 0.13
N THR A 165 7.82 -3.78 1.39
CA THR A 165 7.07 -4.92 1.94
C THR A 165 5.56 -4.67 1.89
N ILE A 166 5.12 -3.47 2.27
CA ILE A 166 3.70 -3.08 2.19
C ILE A 166 3.22 -3.14 0.74
N LEU A 167 3.94 -2.54 -0.21
CA LEU A 167 3.55 -2.56 -1.63
C LEU A 167 3.44 -3.98 -2.19
N LEU A 168 4.39 -4.85 -1.87
CA LEU A 168 4.33 -6.27 -2.24
C LEU A 168 3.11 -6.98 -1.63
N MET A 169 2.75 -6.66 -0.38
CA MET A 169 1.54 -7.19 0.24
C MET A 169 0.25 -6.68 -0.42
N LEU A 170 0.22 -5.40 -0.83
CA LEU A 170 -0.93 -4.81 -1.54
C LEU A 170 -1.09 -5.41 -2.95
N ILE A 171 0.02 -5.64 -3.66
CA ILE A 171 0.00 -6.36 -4.95
C ILE A 171 -0.53 -7.78 -4.74
N HIS A 172 0.06 -8.53 -3.80
CA HIS A 172 -0.36 -9.87 -3.43
C HIS A 172 -1.49 -9.86 -2.37
N GLU A 173 -2.59 -9.20 -2.73
CA GLU A 173 -3.68 -8.78 -1.83
C GLU A 173 -4.36 -9.89 -1.01
N VAL A 174 -4.16 -11.17 -1.34
CA VAL A 174 -4.73 -12.29 -0.57
C VAL A 174 -4.35 -12.20 0.90
N ASN A 175 -3.10 -11.84 1.23
CA ASN A 175 -2.65 -11.72 2.62
C ASN A 175 -3.27 -10.52 3.33
N ILE A 176 -3.54 -9.43 2.61
CA ILE A 176 -4.23 -8.27 3.15
C ILE A 176 -5.66 -8.63 3.51
N TRP A 177 -6.36 -9.36 2.66
CA TRP A 177 -7.70 -9.85 2.96
C TRP A 177 -7.71 -10.93 4.04
N ASP A 178 -6.72 -11.83 4.09
CA ASP A 178 -6.55 -12.80 5.18
C ASP A 178 -6.43 -12.07 6.54
N LEU A 179 -5.59 -11.03 6.59
CA LEU A 179 -5.39 -10.19 7.79
C LEU A 179 -6.61 -9.33 8.11
N ALA A 180 -7.16 -8.62 7.13
CA ALA A 180 -8.28 -7.70 7.33
C ALA A 180 -9.57 -8.43 7.73
N THR A 181 -9.70 -9.70 7.36
CA THR A 181 -10.81 -10.51 7.85
C THR A 181 -10.54 -11.16 9.20
N ASP A 182 -9.29 -11.13 9.69
CA ASP A 182 -8.75 -11.71 10.95
C ASP A 182 -9.38 -13.06 11.33
N TYR A 183 -9.88 -13.78 10.33
CA TYR A 183 -10.72 -14.96 10.46
C TYR A 183 -11.73 -14.98 11.63
N HIS A 184 -12.33 -13.83 11.97
CA HIS A 184 -13.38 -13.72 12.97
C HIS A 184 -14.66 -13.25 12.30
N TRP A 185 -15.74 -14.02 12.47
CA TRP A 185 -17.06 -13.41 12.34
C TRP A 185 -18.01 -13.79 13.43
N ALA A 186 -18.78 -12.78 13.81
CA ALA A 186 -20.02 -12.99 14.50
C ALA A 186 -21.00 -13.61 13.50
N VAL A 187 -21.45 -14.83 13.78
CA VAL A 187 -22.66 -15.40 13.17
C VAL A 187 -23.65 -15.66 14.28
N CYS A 188 -24.94 -15.38 14.06
CA CYS A 188 -25.94 -15.66 15.07
C CYS A 188 -25.94 -17.15 15.41
N LYS A 189 -25.67 -17.51 16.67
CA LYS A 189 -25.65 -18.91 17.13
C LYS A 189 -26.97 -19.66 16.90
N TRP A 190 -28.07 -18.93 16.68
CA TRP A 190 -29.42 -19.48 16.57
C TRP A 190 -29.86 -19.75 15.13
N CYS A 191 -29.53 -18.87 14.19
CA CYS A 191 -29.99 -18.98 12.80
C CYS A 191 -28.85 -19.00 11.77
N GLY A 192 -27.60 -18.78 12.19
CA GLY A 192 -26.43 -18.77 11.32
C GLY A 192 -26.32 -17.54 10.41
N ASP A 193 -27.19 -16.54 10.59
CA ASP A 193 -27.16 -15.26 9.86
C ASP A 193 -26.06 -14.31 10.39
N SER A 194 -25.55 -13.44 9.53
CA SER A 194 -24.47 -12.47 9.79
C SER A 194 -24.96 -11.02 9.91
N SER A 195 -26.26 -10.78 9.72
CA SER A 195 -26.84 -9.44 9.82
C SER A 195 -27.12 -9.07 11.28
N PHE A 196 -26.55 -7.96 11.77
CA PHE A 196 -26.73 -7.50 13.14
C PHE A 196 -27.18 -6.04 13.26
N ASN A 197 -27.99 -5.76 14.29
CA ASN A 197 -28.34 -4.41 14.74
C ASN A 197 -27.69 -4.12 16.09
N SER A 198 -27.24 -2.88 16.29
CA SER A 198 -26.90 -2.38 17.61
C SER A 198 -28.16 -2.32 18.48
N GLY A 199 -28.18 -3.07 19.58
CA GLY A 199 -29.25 -3.03 20.58
C GLY A 199 -29.30 -1.70 21.34
N ARG A 200 -30.45 -1.39 21.97
CA ARG A 200 -30.67 -0.13 22.69
C ARG A 200 -29.72 0.04 23.88
N ARG A 201 -29.13 1.25 24.01
CA ARG A 201 -28.31 1.69 25.14
C ARG A 201 -29.16 2.03 26.38
N PHE A 202 -29.31 1.13 27.35
CA PHE A 202 -29.81 1.50 28.69
C PHE A 202 -29.39 0.45 29.74
N PRO A 203 -28.62 0.78 30.80
CA PRO A 203 -27.91 2.02 31.15
C PRO A 203 -26.51 2.17 30.48
N PRO A 204 -25.81 3.31 30.66
CA PRO A 204 -24.54 3.65 29.98
C PRO A 204 -23.34 2.72 30.25
N ASN A 205 -23.44 1.85 31.26
CA ASN A 205 -22.36 0.99 31.75
C ASN A 205 -22.57 -0.50 31.41
N VAL A 206 -23.42 -0.81 30.44
CA VAL A 206 -23.71 -2.20 30.04
C VAL A 206 -23.18 -2.46 28.63
N ILE A 207 -22.49 -3.59 28.51
CA ILE A 207 -21.91 -4.16 27.28
C ILE A 207 -22.92 -4.06 26.13
N HIS A 208 -22.44 -3.62 24.96
CA HIS A 208 -23.23 -3.54 23.73
C HIS A 208 -23.95 -4.86 23.47
N ARG A 209 -25.29 -4.86 23.52
CA ARG A 209 -26.08 -5.99 23.01
C ARG A 209 -26.12 -5.90 21.49
N VAL A 210 -25.59 -6.90 20.82
CA VAL A 210 -25.71 -7.09 19.38
C VAL A 210 -26.89 -8.04 19.14
N VAL A 211 -27.82 -7.68 18.27
CA VAL A 211 -29.02 -8.48 17.99
C VAL A 211 -29.01 -8.91 16.54
N CYS A 212 -29.23 -10.19 16.28
CA CYS A 212 -29.37 -10.69 14.92
C CYS A 212 -30.63 -10.13 14.24
N VAL A 213 -30.49 -9.53 13.06
CA VAL A 213 -31.59 -8.94 12.29
C VAL A 213 -32.64 -9.99 11.92
N SER A 214 -32.19 -11.18 11.53
CA SER A 214 -33.06 -12.19 10.92
C SER A 214 -33.88 -13.01 11.92
N CYS A 215 -33.33 -13.28 13.10
CA CYS A 215 -34.04 -14.05 14.13
C CYS A 215 -34.37 -13.26 15.39
N GLY A 216 -33.91 -12.01 15.51
CA GLY A 216 -34.16 -11.14 16.66
C GLY A 216 -33.49 -11.59 17.96
N ASN A 217 -32.68 -12.66 17.94
CA ASN A 217 -31.98 -13.15 19.11
C ASN A 217 -30.69 -12.37 19.37
N ASP A 218 -30.27 -12.30 20.64
CA ASP A 218 -28.96 -11.79 21.01
C ASP A 218 -27.87 -12.60 20.26
N ALA A 219 -27.06 -11.89 19.48
CA ALA A 219 -25.93 -12.42 18.74
C ALA A 219 -24.78 -12.78 19.70
N PRO A 220 -23.89 -13.71 19.34
CA PRO A 220 -22.89 -14.17 20.29
C PRO A 220 -21.88 -13.07 20.61
N LEU A 221 -21.42 -13.09 21.87
CA LEU A 221 -20.06 -12.69 22.22
C LEU A 221 -19.14 -13.59 21.37
N THR A 222 -18.50 -13.06 20.34
CA THR A 222 -17.21 -13.63 19.94
C THR A 222 -16.25 -13.28 21.08
N ASN A 223 -15.43 -14.26 21.50
CA ASN A 223 -14.62 -14.21 22.72
C ASN A 223 -13.96 -12.85 23.00
#